data_AF-E7FV28-F1
#
_entry.id   AF-E7FV28-F1
#
_cell.length_a   1.000
_cell.length_b   1.000
_cell.length_c   1.000
_cell.angle_alpha   90.00
_cell.angle_beta   90.00
_cell.angle_gamma   90.00
#
_symmetry.space_group_name_H-M   'P 1'
#
loop_
_entity.id
_entity.type
_entity.pdbx_description
1 polymer ?
#
loop_
_entity_poly.entity_id
_entity_poly.type
_entity_poly.pdbx_seq_one_letter_code
_entity_poly.pdbx_strand_id
1 'polypeptide(L)'
;MVLSYTAKRINIAFSMIRYRGGFFMNYNRKHMNVFVSLVLVFVVLFRGFTMRYAVLVLKSDTIPFQRFTQTIYVVRKNTEFVLPDHNLYEPDQEVLFKGWLFDSHTSPQSKIMVTDNVTVHATCKVVTSSVLVEYVEIPFKTIQVDPKSFDIIDLVKGENGIMEVRTRIIYHDDEIFKTEKPSKFVKVLPIDEIKHINLENSRQD
;
A
#
# COMPACT_ATOMS: atom_id res chain seq x y z
N MET A 1 -12.12 -13.95 10.61
CA MET A 1 -12.87 -15.21 10.77
C MET A 1 -11.94 -16.45 10.80
N VAL A 2 -10.75 -16.37 11.41
CA VAL A 2 -9.72 -17.44 11.36
C VAL A 2 -9.48 -18.11 12.72
N LEU A 3 -9.72 -17.40 13.84
CA LEU A 3 -9.58 -17.94 15.21
C LEU A 3 -10.72 -18.87 15.65
N SER A 4 -11.88 -18.81 14.98
CA SER A 4 -12.99 -19.77 15.23
C SER A 4 -12.72 -21.14 14.57
N TYR A 5 -11.88 -21.19 13.54
CA TYR A 5 -11.58 -22.44 12.83
C TYR A 5 -10.60 -23.35 13.58
N THR A 6 -9.69 -22.80 14.37
CA THR A 6 -8.72 -23.60 15.16
C THR A 6 -9.36 -24.19 16.40
N ALA A 7 -10.20 -23.44 17.13
CA ALA A 7 -10.94 -23.97 18.29
C ALA A 7 -11.96 -25.06 17.88
N LYS A 8 -12.61 -24.92 16.71
CA LYS A 8 -13.55 -25.92 16.20
C LYS A 8 -12.83 -27.20 15.70
N ARG A 9 -11.62 -27.09 15.13
CA ARG A 9 -10.81 -28.26 14.74
C ARG A 9 -10.21 -29.02 15.91
N ILE A 10 -9.87 -28.35 17.02
CA ILE A 10 -9.40 -29.04 18.24
C ILE A 10 -10.55 -29.86 18.85
N ASN A 11 -11.78 -29.34 18.89
CA ASN A 11 -12.95 -30.10 19.34
C ASN A 11 -13.32 -31.25 18.39
N ILE A 12 -13.12 -31.10 17.07
CA ILE A 12 -13.32 -32.20 16.10
C ILE A 12 -12.22 -33.27 16.23
N ALA A 13 -10.98 -32.89 16.52
CA ALA A 13 -9.91 -33.83 16.80
C ALA A 13 -10.19 -34.65 18.07
N PHE A 14 -10.75 -34.03 19.12
CA PHE A 14 -11.19 -34.75 20.32
C PHE A 14 -12.48 -35.57 20.11
N SER A 15 -13.38 -35.17 19.19
CA SER A 15 -14.60 -35.94 18.89
C SER A 15 -14.36 -37.11 17.93
N MET A 16 -13.38 -37.03 17.02
CA MET A 16 -12.96 -38.16 16.17
C MET A 16 -12.23 -39.26 16.95
N ILE A 17 -11.63 -38.94 18.11
CA ILE A 17 -11.02 -39.94 19.00
C ILE A 17 -12.09 -40.79 19.73
N ARG A 18 -13.36 -40.35 19.78
CA ARG A 18 -14.43 -41.11 20.45
C ARG A 18 -15.21 -42.08 19.57
N TYR A 19 -15.06 -42.07 18.24
CA TYR A 19 -15.95 -42.82 17.33
C TYR A 19 -15.25 -43.81 16.38
N ARG A 20 -14.07 -44.31 16.75
CA ARG A 20 -13.54 -45.58 16.21
C ARG A 20 -13.11 -46.49 17.36
N GLY A 21 -14.10 -47.10 18.00
CA GLY A 21 -13.90 -48.37 18.68
C GLY A 21 -13.45 -49.40 17.64
N GLY A 22 -12.28 -50.00 17.82
CA GLY A 22 -11.81 -51.08 16.96
C GLY A 22 -10.33 -51.14 16.62
N PHE A 23 -9.47 -50.28 17.17
CA PHE A 23 -8.01 -50.44 17.06
C PHE A 23 -7.31 -50.07 18.38
N PHE A 24 -7.65 -50.76 19.47
CA PHE A 24 -6.72 -50.87 20.60
C PHE A 24 -5.60 -51.84 20.18
N MET A 25 -4.71 -51.33 19.34
CA MET A 25 -3.37 -51.90 19.21
C MET A 25 -2.75 -51.91 20.61
N ASN A 26 -2.14 -53.03 20.96
CA ASN A 26 -1.44 -53.28 22.22
C ASN A 26 -0.26 -52.30 22.37
N TYR A 27 -0.57 -51.04 22.66
CA TYR A 27 0.40 -49.96 22.77
C TYR A 27 0.99 -50.06 24.17
N ASN A 28 2.24 -50.51 24.23
CA ASN A 28 2.98 -50.79 25.45
C ASN A 28 2.77 -49.65 26.47
N ARG A 29 2.39 -49.96 27.72
CA ARG A 29 2.07 -48.99 28.78
C ARG A 29 3.11 -47.87 28.94
N LYS A 30 4.37 -48.18 28.59
CA LYS A 30 5.49 -47.24 28.51
C LYS A 30 5.28 -46.12 27.46
N HIS A 31 4.81 -46.43 26.26
CA HIS A 31 4.58 -45.42 25.21
C HIS A 31 3.37 -44.53 25.52
N MET A 32 2.34 -45.06 26.16
CA MET A 32 1.20 -44.27 26.67
C MET A 32 1.68 -43.23 27.71
N ASN A 33 2.51 -43.65 28.66
CA ASN A 33 3.06 -42.75 29.68
C ASN A 33 3.97 -41.67 29.08
N VAL A 34 4.79 -42.02 28.08
CA VAL A 34 5.63 -41.06 27.34
C VAL A 34 4.76 -40.05 26.59
N PHE A 35 3.71 -40.50 25.91
CA PHE A 35 2.78 -39.62 25.21
C PHE A 35 2.07 -38.65 26.17
N VAL A 36 1.52 -39.16 27.29
CA VAL A 36 0.86 -38.33 28.30
C VAL A 36 1.83 -37.32 28.89
N SER A 37 3.07 -37.73 29.21
CA SER A 37 4.11 -36.84 29.70
C SER A 37 4.45 -35.72 28.71
N LEU A 38 4.60 -36.05 27.42
CA LEU A 38 4.82 -35.08 26.35
C LEU A 38 3.68 -34.06 26.22
N VAL A 39 2.43 -34.53 26.26
CA VAL A 39 1.25 -33.65 26.23
C VAL A 39 1.24 -32.72 27.44
N LEU A 40 1.56 -33.23 28.63
CA LEU A 40 1.60 -32.44 29.86
C LEU A 40 2.68 -31.35 29.81
N VAL A 41 3.87 -31.69 29.33
CA VAL A 41 4.96 -30.72 29.09
C VAL A 41 4.49 -29.64 28.11
N PHE A 42 3.84 -30.03 27.01
CA PHE A 42 3.34 -29.08 26.02
C PHE A 42 2.28 -28.13 26.60
N VAL A 43 1.36 -28.65 27.42
CA VAL A 43 0.34 -27.83 28.10
C VAL A 43 0.98 -26.85 29.08
N VAL A 44 1.99 -27.27 29.85
CA VAL A 44 2.71 -26.39 30.79
C VAL A 44 3.46 -25.29 30.04
N LEU A 45 4.18 -25.65 28.96
CA LEU A 45 4.89 -24.68 28.12
C LEU A 45 3.92 -23.69 27.46
N PHE A 46 2.81 -24.19 26.91
CA PHE A 46 1.78 -23.36 26.30
C PHE A 46 1.13 -22.42 27.31
N ARG A 47 0.87 -22.89 28.52
CA ARG A 47 0.37 -22.04 29.62
C ARG A 47 1.38 -20.97 30.02
N GLY A 48 2.67 -21.33 30.11
CA GLY A 48 3.74 -20.36 30.35
C GLY A 48 3.84 -19.30 29.25
N PHE A 49 3.61 -19.70 28.00
CA PHE A 49 3.56 -18.80 26.85
C PHE A 49 2.38 -17.81 26.95
N THR A 50 1.15 -18.29 27.16
CA THR A 50 -0.05 -17.42 27.21
C THR A 50 -0.07 -16.46 28.41
N MET A 51 0.70 -16.75 29.47
CA MET A 51 0.91 -15.84 30.59
C MET A 51 1.84 -14.67 30.26
N ARG A 52 2.80 -14.85 29.34
CA ARG A 52 3.84 -13.84 29.04
C ARG A 52 3.65 -13.15 27.70
N TYR A 53 2.95 -13.79 26.78
CA TYR A 53 2.77 -13.34 25.40
C TYR A 53 1.30 -13.23 25.05
N ALA A 54 1.01 -12.28 24.17
CA ALA A 54 -0.28 -12.05 23.55
C ALA A 54 -0.12 -12.13 22.04
N VAL A 55 -1.21 -12.54 21.38
CA VAL A 55 -1.32 -12.57 19.93
C VAL A 55 -2.05 -11.31 19.49
N LEU A 56 -1.38 -10.52 18.66
CA LEU A 56 -1.93 -9.32 18.04
C LEU A 56 -2.22 -9.61 16.58
N VAL A 57 -3.47 -9.41 16.16
CA VAL A 57 -3.91 -9.67 14.79
C VAL A 57 -4.30 -8.35 14.15
N LEU A 58 -3.61 -7.97 13.08
CA LEU A 58 -4.01 -6.83 12.25
C LEU A 58 -5.01 -7.30 11.20
N LYS A 59 -6.13 -6.59 11.09
CA LYS A 59 -7.19 -6.83 10.09
C LYS A 59 -7.57 -5.55 9.38
N SER A 60 -8.24 -5.73 8.25
CA SER A 60 -8.82 -4.67 7.44
C SER A 60 -9.85 -5.30 6.52
N ASP A 61 -10.91 -4.57 6.26
CA ASP A 61 -12.00 -5.02 5.39
C ASP A 61 -11.89 -4.39 3.99
N THR A 62 -10.93 -3.47 3.78
CA THR A 62 -10.68 -2.78 2.52
C THR A 62 -9.53 -3.42 1.73
N ILE A 63 -9.67 -3.48 0.40
CA ILE A 63 -8.80 -4.21 -0.53
C ILE A 63 -7.34 -3.70 -0.64
N PRO A 64 -6.93 -2.46 -0.27
CA PRO A 64 -5.49 -2.15 -0.23
C PRO A 64 -4.83 -2.79 1.00
N PHE A 65 -5.60 -2.92 2.08
CA PHE A 65 -5.07 -3.31 3.37
C PHE A 65 -5.11 -4.82 3.57
N GLN A 66 -5.88 -5.56 2.77
CA GLN A 66 -5.91 -7.04 2.78
C GLN A 66 -4.50 -7.65 2.78
N ARG A 67 -3.53 -7.06 2.06
CA ARG A 67 -2.11 -7.49 2.08
C ARG A 67 -1.48 -7.44 3.47
N PHE A 68 -1.92 -6.53 4.34
CA PHE A 68 -1.49 -6.39 5.73
C PHE A 68 -2.36 -7.20 6.72
N THR A 69 -3.55 -7.66 6.31
CA THR A 69 -4.56 -8.31 7.19
C THR A 69 -4.27 -9.74 7.63
N GLN A 70 -3.16 -10.31 7.18
CA GLN A 70 -2.75 -11.64 7.59
C GLN A 70 -1.46 -11.60 8.42
N THR A 71 -1.13 -10.45 9.00
CA THR A 71 0.01 -10.35 9.91
C THR A 71 -0.43 -10.64 11.35
N ILE A 72 0.05 -11.79 11.84
CA ILE A 72 -0.09 -12.21 13.24
C ILE A 72 1.23 -11.89 13.93
N TYR A 73 1.18 -11.07 14.97
CA TYR A 73 2.34 -10.76 15.80
C TYR A 73 2.22 -11.45 17.16
N VAL A 74 3.33 -12.02 17.61
CA VAL A 74 3.46 -12.50 18.99
C VAL A 74 4.22 -11.43 19.76
N VAL A 75 3.55 -10.81 20.72
CA VAL A 75 4.08 -9.66 21.47
C VAL A 75 4.09 -10.01 22.95
N ARG A 76 5.06 -9.47 23.69
CA ARG A 76 5.10 -9.65 25.15
C ARG A 76 4.00 -8.83 25.80
N LYS A 77 3.29 -9.42 26.77
CA LYS A 77 2.27 -8.71 27.55
C LYS A 77 2.90 -7.57 28.34
N ASN A 78 2.12 -6.50 28.55
CA ASN A 78 2.50 -5.27 29.24
C ASN A 78 3.67 -4.53 28.57
N THR A 79 3.78 -4.65 27.24
CA THR A 79 4.74 -3.86 26.45
C THR A 79 3.99 -3.02 25.42
N GLU A 80 4.59 -1.89 25.04
CA GLU A 80 4.10 -1.08 23.92
C GLU A 80 4.45 -1.75 22.61
N PHE A 81 3.45 -1.89 21.74
CA PHE A 81 3.62 -2.32 20.36
C PHE A 81 3.40 -1.12 19.44
N VAL A 82 4.36 -0.88 18.54
CA VAL A 82 4.25 0.13 17.51
C VAL A 82 3.52 -0.49 16.32
N LEU A 83 2.31 0.00 16.06
CA LEU A 83 1.53 -0.35 14.89
C LEU A 83 2.21 0.21 13.63
N PRO A 84 2.07 -0.48 12.48
CA PRO A 84 2.64 0.02 11.23
C PRO A 84 2.06 1.40 10.91
N ASP A 85 2.94 2.39 10.88
CA ASP A 85 2.62 3.79 10.56
C ASP A 85 2.89 3.96 9.07
N HIS A 86 1.94 3.55 8.24
CA HIS A 86 2.08 3.77 6.81
C HIS A 86 1.01 4.74 6.33
N ASN A 87 1.47 5.83 5.73
CA ASN A 87 0.72 6.72 4.84
C ASN A 87 0.29 5.94 3.59
N LEU A 88 -0.58 4.94 3.78
CA LEU A 88 -1.12 4.08 2.74
C LEU A 88 -2.28 4.82 2.08
N TYR A 89 -1.92 5.74 1.19
CA TYR A 89 -2.82 6.18 0.15
C TYR A 89 -2.69 5.19 -1.01
N GLU A 90 -3.78 4.52 -1.38
CA GLU A 90 -3.82 3.66 -2.55
C GLU A 90 -4.57 4.39 -3.68
N PRO A 91 -3.86 4.87 -4.72
CA PRO A 91 -4.43 5.71 -5.78
C PRO A 91 -5.48 4.98 -6.64
N ASP A 92 -5.42 3.66 -6.72
CA ASP A 92 -6.35 2.83 -7.51
C ASP A 92 -7.70 2.63 -6.81
N GLN A 93 -7.74 2.83 -5.50
CA GLN A 93 -8.93 2.55 -4.68
C GLN A 93 -9.51 3.80 -4.01
N GLU A 94 -8.85 4.95 -4.20
CA GLU A 94 -9.26 6.24 -3.64
C GLU A 94 -9.60 6.14 -2.15
N VAL A 95 -8.73 5.48 -1.38
CA VAL A 95 -8.88 5.36 0.07
C VAL A 95 -7.65 5.84 0.80
N LEU A 96 -7.87 6.52 1.91
CA LEU A 96 -6.85 7.03 2.81
C LEU A 96 -6.91 6.29 4.15
N PHE A 97 -5.75 5.85 4.63
CA PHE A 97 -5.62 5.31 5.98
C PHE A 97 -5.92 6.40 7.03
N LYS A 98 -6.86 6.14 7.93
CA LYS A 98 -7.24 7.07 9.01
C LYS A 98 -6.62 6.70 10.36
N GLY A 99 -6.27 5.44 10.55
CA GLY A 99 -5.75 4.95 11.82
C GLY A 99 -6.23 3.54 12.14
N TRP A 100 -6.00 3.15 13.38
CA TRP A 100 -6.30 1.82 13.87
C TRP A 100 -7.48 1.86 14.86
N LEU A 101 -8.42 0.95 14.67
CA LEU A 101 -9.58 0.74 15.54
C LEU A 101 -9.31 -0.45 16.44
N PHE A 102 -9.28 -0.21 17.75
CA PHE A 102 -9.22 -1.22 18.80
C PHE A 102 -10.17 -0.81 19.94
N ASP A 103 -10.77 -1.79 20.62
CA ASP A 103 -11.70 -1.57 21.74
C ASP A 103 -12.79 -0.52 21.49
N SER A 104 -13.40 -0.53 20.30
CA SER A 104 -14.48 0.40 19.90
C SER A 104 -14.09 1.87 19.76
N HIS A 105 -12.81 2.21 19.92
CA HIS A 105 -12.29 3.57 19.74
C HIS A 105 -11.30 3.62 18.59
N THR A 106 -11.53 4.56 17.65
CA THR A 106 -10.57 4.82 16.57
C THR A 106 -9.47 5.69 17.16
N SER A 107 -8.25 5.16 17.25
CA SER A 107 -7.10 5.93 17.68
C SER A 107 -6.18 6.19 16.48
N PRO A 108 -5.80 7.46 16.23
CA PRO A 108 -4.73 7.75 15.28
C PRO A 108 -3.35 7.35 15.84
N GLN A 109 -3.29 6.90 17.10
CA GLN A 109 -2.03 6.54 17.73
C GLN A 109 -1.44 5.28 17.08
N SER A 110 -0.17 5.38 16.70
CA SER A 110 0.64 4.28 16.19
C SER A 110 1.17 3.36 17.30
N LYS A 111 0.69 3.49 18.54
CA LYS A 111 1.15 2.68 19.68
C LYS A 111 -0.01 2.17 20.51
N ILE A 112 0.07 0.91 20.91
CA ILE A 112 -0.89 0.30 21.83
C ILE A 112 -0.16 -0.48 22.93
N MET A 113 -0.75 -0.50 24.12
CA MET A 113 -0.29 -1.34 25.21
C MET A 113 -0.96 -2.71 25.10
N VAL A 114 -0.16 -3.75 24.89
CA VAL A 114 -0.71 -5.11 24.70
C VAL A 114 -0.83 -5.80 26.04
N THR A 115 -2.03 -5.87 26.61
CA THR A 115 -2.32 -6.56 27.88
C THR A 115 -2.83 -7.98 27.67
N ASP A 116 -3.61 -8.21 26.62
CA ASP A 116 -4.08 -9.52 26.19
C ASP A 116 -4.15 -9.65 24.66
N ASN A 117 -4.61 -10.79 24.16
CA ASN A 117 -4.84 -11.02 22.75
C ASN A 117 -5.80 -9.95 22.19
N VAL A 118 -5.36 -9.24 21.15
CA VAL A 118 -6.13 -8.11 20.58
C VAL A 118 -6.21 -8.25 19.06
N THR A 119 -7.37 -7.90 18.52
CA THR A 119 -7.54 -7.69 17.09
C THR A 119 -7.69 -6.21 16.83
N VAL A 120 -6.87 -5.68 15.93
CA VAL A 120 -6.89 -4.27 15.56
C VAL A 120 -7.31 -4.16 14.10
N HIS A 121 -8.23 -3.25 13.80
CA HIS A 121 -8.79 -3.05 12.47
C HIS A 121 -8.25 -1.76 11.85
N ALA A 122 -7.70 -1.82 10.65
CA ALA A 122 -7.38 -0.62 9.89
C ALA A 122 -8.67 0.11 9.51
N THR A 123 -8.78 1.38 9.86
CA THR A 123 -9.88 2.24 9.42
C THR A 123 -9.40 3.09 8.27
N CYS A 124 -10.18 3.06 7.19
CA CYS A 124 -9.90 3.83 5.98
C CYS A 124 -11.09 4.74 5.69
N LYS A 125 -10.84 5.84 5.00
CA LYS A 125 -11.88 6.72 4.50
C LYS A 125 -11.76 6.84 2.99
N VAL A 126 -12.90 6.82 2.32
CA VAL A 126 -12.96 7.09 0.88
C VAL A 126 -12.60 8.55 0.66
N VAL A 127 -11.67 8.78 -0.25
CA VAL A 127 -11.29 10.09 -0.76
C VAL A 127 -11.83 10.23 -2.17
N THR A 128 -11.98 11.46 -2.63
CA THR A 128 -12.34 11.74 -4.02
C THR A 128 -11.13 12.27 -4.75
N SER A 129 -11.05 12.05 -6.06
CA SER A 129 -9.99 12.66 -6.88
C SER A 129 -10.57 13.42 -8.07
N SER A 130 -9.90 14.50 -8.45
CA SER A 130 -10.16 15.24 -9.68
C SER A 130 -8.87 15.35 -10.48
N VAL A 131 -9.01 15.53 -11.80
CA VAL A 131 -7.87 15.76 -12.70
C VAL A 131 -7.98 17.17 -13.24
N LEU A 132 -7.06 18.03 -12.84
CA LEU A 132 -6.88 19.34 -13.44
C LEU A 132 -6.08 19.18 -14.73
N VAL A 133 -6.59 19.73 -15.82
CA VAL A 133 -5.96 19.68 -17.14
C VAL A 133 -5.64 21.11 -17.57
N GLU A 134 -4.36 21.37 -17.77
CA GLU A 134 -3.85 22.66 -18.26
C GLU A 134 -3.18 22.47 -19.61
N TYR A 135 -3.37 23.42 -20.52
CA TYR A 135 -2.67 23.46 -21.81
C TYR A 135 -1.60 24.55 -21.76
N VAL A 136 -0.35 24.15 -22.01
CA VAL A 136 0.81 25.04 -21.98
C VAL A 136 1.45 25.05 -23.36
N GLU A 137 1.76 26.24 -23.85
CA GLU A 137 2.48 26.40 -25.12
C GLU A 137 3.93 25.93 -24.99
N ILE A 138 4.39 25.22 -26.01
CA ILE A 138 5.81 24.85 -26.16
C ILE A 138 6.40 25.83 -27.17
N PRO A 139 7.32 26.71 -26.77
CA PRO A 139 7.90 27.68 -27.69
C PRO A 139 8.68 26.96 -28.80
N PHE A 140 8.49 27.39 -30.04
CA PHE A 140 9.36 26.98 -31.15
C PHE A 140 10.73 27.65 -31.05
N LYS A 141 11.72 27.08 -31.73
CA LYS A 141 13.05 27.69 -31.88
C LYS A 141 13.20 28.28 -33.28
N THR A 142 13.97 29.36 -33.36
CA THR A 142 14.38 29.91 -34.67
C THR A 142 15.73 29.33 -35.05
N ILE A 143 15.78 28.66 -36.20
CA ILE A 143 16.97 28.15 -36.84
C ILE A 143 17.34 29.12 -37.95
N GLN A 144 18.54 29.67 -37.86
CA GLN A 144 19.07 30.54 -38.90
C GLN A 144 19.96 29.74 -39.84
N VAL A 145 19.74 29.86 -41.15
CA VAL A 145 20.47 29.10 -42.18
C VAL A 145 21.15 30.05 -43.16
N ASP A 146 22.38 29.70 -43.57
CA ASP A 146 23.09 30.43 -44.62
C ASP A 146 22.46 30.10 -45.98
N PRO A 147 21.93 31.09 -46.72
CA PRO A 147 21.30 30.88 -48.01
C PRO A 147 22.23 30.26 -49.07
N LYS A 148 23.55 30.27 -48.86
CA LYS A 148 24.53 29.66 -49.79
C LYS A 148 24.83 28.18 -49.52
N SER A 149 24.35 27.64 -48.39
CA SER A 149 24.74 26.30 -47.92
C SER A 149 23.80 25.18 -48.42
N PHE A 150 22.57 25.51 -48.83
CA PHE A 150 21.60 24.55 -49.35
C PHE A 150 20.73 25.24 -50.41
N ASP A 151 20.62 24.65 -51.60
CA ASP A 151 20.01 25.31 -52.76
C ASP A 151 18.50 25.58 -52.60
N ILE A 152 17.79 24.85 -51.73
CA ILE A 152 16.35 25.07 -51.49
C ILE A 152 16.03 24.62 -50.06
N ILE A 153 15.97 25.58 -49.12
CA ILE A 153 15.24 25.38 -47.86
C ILE A 153 14.12 26.40 -47.87
N ASP A 154 12.88 25.92 -48.00
CA ASP A 154 11.71 26.77 -47.90
C ASP A 154 11.67 27.39 -46.49
N LEU A 155 11.41 28.69 -46.42
CA LEU A 155 11.22 29.39 -45.14
C LEU A 155 10.03 28.77 -44.41
N VAL A 156 10.29 28.18 -43.25
CA VAL A 156 9.24 27.59 -42.40
C VAL A 156 8.87 28.60 -41.34
N LYS A 157 7.58 28.96 -41.27
CA LYS A 157 7.06 29.78 -40.19
C LYS A 157 7.02 28.95 -38.91
N GLY A 158 7.55 29.49 -37.82
CA GLY A 158 7.50 28.84 -36.52
C GLY A 158 6.09 28.76 -35.96
N GLU A 159 5.75 27.62 -35.37
CA GLU A 159 4.48 27.41 -34.68
C GLU A 159 4.72 26.79 -33.31
N ASN A 160 4.12 27.37 -32.27
CA ASN A 160 4.23 26.82 -30.92
C ASN A 160 3.54 25.46 -30.85
N GLY A 161 4.16 24.54 -30.12
CA GLY A 161 3.55 23.28 -29.76
C GLY A 161 2.55 23.44 -28.62
N ILE A 162 1.83 22.37 -28.31
CA ILE A 162 0.88 22.31 -27.20
C ILE A 162 1.23 21.12 -26.31
N MET A 163 1.40 21.39 -25.03
CA MET A 163 1.57 20.40 -23.97
C MET A 163 0.33 20.36 -23.09
N GLU A 164 -0.24 19.17 -22.91
CA GLU A 164 -1.27 18.91 -21.90
C GLU A 164 -0.57 18.51 -20.59
N VAL A 165 -0.84 19.26 -19.53
CA VAL A 165 -0.36 18.99 -18.18
C VAL A 165 -1.54 18.49 -17.35
N ARG A 166 -1.47 17.24 -16.90
CA ARG A 166 -2.47 16.63 -16.02
C ARG A 166 -1.97 16.58 -14.60
N THR A 167 -2.74 17.16 -13.69
CA THR A 167 -2.45 17.15 -12.26
C THR A 167 -3.60 16.48 -11.53
N ARG A 168 -3.34 15.36 -10.86
CA ARG A 168 -4.33 14.69 -10.01
C ARG A 168 -4.36 15.37 -8.65
N ILE A 169 -5.55 15.77 -8.22
CA ILE A 169 -5.82 16.39 -6.92
C ILE A 169 -6.69 15.43 -6.13
N ILE A 170 -6.28 15.12 -4.90
CA ILE A 170 -6.96 14.19 -4.00
C ILE A 170 -7.57 15.01 -2.87
N TYR A 171 -8.86 14.79 -2.61
CA TYR A 171 -9.63 15.51 -1.61
C TYR A 171 -10.02 14.59 -0.45
N HIS A 172 -10.00 15.16 0.75
CA HIS A 172 -10.50 14.51 1.95
C HIS A 172 -11.36 15.54 2.71
N ASP A 173 -12.64 15.25 2.91
CA ASP A 173 -13.59 16.20 3.53
C ASP A 173 -13.66 17.55 2.80
N ASP A 174 -13.72 17.49 1.47
CA ASP A 174 -13.77 18.67 0.57
C ASP A 174 -12.53 19.58 0.62
N GLU A 175 -11.49 19.22 1.38
CA GLU A 175 -10.20 19.89 1.42
C GLU A 175 -9.15 19.15 0.58
N ILE A 176 -8.20 19.89 0.00
CA ILE A 176 -7.10 19.30 -0.77
C ILE A 176 -6.17 18.57 0.20
N PHE A 177 -6.15 17.24 0.10
CA PHE A 177 -5.25 16.39 0.89
C PHE A 177 -3.86 16.31 0.24
N LYS A 178 -3.82 16.08 -1.06
CA LYS A 178 -2.58 15.88 -1.80
C LYS A 178 -2.73 16.24 -3.26
N THR A 179 -1.71 16.88 -3.80
CA THR A 179 -1.53 17.10 -5.24
C THR A 179 -0.41 16.20 -5.73
N GLU A 180 -0.69 15.37 -6.73
CA GLU A 180 0.32 14.49 -7.32
C GLU A 180 1.23 15.25 -8.28
N LYS A 181 2.40 14.67 -8.56
CA LYS A 181 3.33 15.24 -9.53
C LYS A 181 2.63 15.32 -10.91
N PRO A 182 2.66 16.47 -11.59
CA PRO A 182 2.00 16.62 -12.88
C PRO A 182 2.61 15.70 -13.93
N SER A 183 1.73 15.07 -14.71
CA SER A 183 2.09 14.29 -15.89
C SER A 183 1.99 15.18 -17.12
N LYS A 184 3.02 15.19 -17.96
CA LYS A 184 3.12 16.05 -19.14
C LYS A 184 2.99 15.21 -20.41
N PHE A 185 2.10 15.63 -21.30
CA PHE A 185 1.85 14.97 -22.57
C PHE A 185 1.94 15.98 -23.70
N VAL A 186 2.87 15.79 -24.62
CA VAL A 186 2.94 16.63 -25.82
C VAL A 186 1.80 16.24 -26.75
N LYS A 187 0.90 17.18 -27.05
CA LYS A 187 -0.20 17.00 -28.00
C LYS A 187 0.18 17.41 -29.40
N VAL A 188 0.88 18.53 -29.50
CA VAL A 188 1.38 19.09 -30.75
C VAL A 188 2.83 19.47 -30.52
N LEU A 189 3.73 18.95 -31.35
CA LEU A 189 5.13 19.34 -31.32
C LEU A 189 5.28 20.76 -31.91
N PRO A 190 6.15 21.60 -31.36
CA PRO A 190 6.47 22.88 -31.99
C PRO A 190 7.09 22.64 -33.37
N ILE A 191 6.79 23.54 -34.30
CA ILE A 191 7.45 23.62 -35.61
C ILE A 191 8.48 24.74 -35.49
N ASP A 192 9.75 24.38 -35.60
CA ASP A 192 10.83 25.36 -35.55
C ASP A 192 10.79 26.28 -36.76
N GLU A 193 11.05 27.56 -36.52
CA GLU A 193 11.09 28.58 -37.55
C GLU A 193 12.42 28.50 -38.29
N ILE A 194 12.38 28.48 -39.62
CA ILE A 194 13.58 28.53 -40.46
C ILE A 194 13.66 29.90 -41.13
N LYS A 195 14.71 30.65 -40.81
CA LYS A 195 15.00 31.96 -41.39
C LYS A 195 16.38 31.99 -42.04
N HIS A 196 16.53 32.76 -43.11
CA HIS A 196 17.86 33.04 -43.66
C HIS A 196 18.62 34.01 -42.74
N ILE A 197 19.91 33.74 -42.53
CA ILE A 197 20.80 34.69 -41.87
C ILE A 197 20.91 35.93 -42.75
N ASN A 198 20.62 37.11 -42.19
CA ASN A 198 20.89 38.36 -42.89
C ASN A 198 22.38 38.71 -42.75
N LEU A 199 23.17 38.27 -43.73
CA LEU A 199 24.63 38.47 -43.76
C LEU A 199 25.04 39.96 -43.86
N GLU A 200 24.12 40.87 -44.20
CA GLU A 200 24.42 42.31 -44.30
C GLU A 200 24.52 42.99 -42.93
N ASN A 201 23.82 42.49 -41.91
CA ASN A 201 23.84 43.08 -40.56
C ASN A 201 24.92 42.48 -39.63
N SER A 202 25.60 41.38 -40.00
CA SER A 202 26.60 40.73 -39.16
C SER A 202 28.01 41.37 -39.23
N ARG A 203 28.19 42.41 -40.06
CA ARG A 203 29.46 43.12 -40.27
C ARG A 203 29.55 44.47 -39.56
N GLN A 204 28.52 44.83 -38.78
CA GLN A 204 28.53 46.01 -37.92
C GLN A 204 28.54 45.57 -36.46
N ASP A 205 29.69 45.05 -36.02
CA ASP A 205 30.20 45.09 -34.63
C ASP A 205 31.73 44.87 -34.69
#